data_AF-A0A3M8H465-F1
#
_entry.id   AF-A0A3M8H465-F1
#
_cell.length_a   1.000
_cell.length_b   1.000
_cell.length_c   1.000
_cell.angle_alpha   90.00
_cell.angle_beta   90.00
_cell.angle_gamma   90.00
#
_symmetry.space_group_name_H-M   'P 1'
#
loop_
_entity.id
_entity.type
_entity.pdbx_description
1 polymer ?
#
loop_
_entity_poly.entity_id
_entity_poly.type
_entity_poly.pdbx_seq_one_letter_code
_entity_poly.pdbx_strand_id
1 'polypeptide(L)'
;MKDKWRFCMKNIGHFIKEERIRQNLKQSFLAKGICSISYLSKIENHDIQASDEVISLLLKKLNKDIDRIRILSHEEEKILKEELLEIYEVITINKNQIFAIEKIKSIEKKFSSILAGQNLIIYKNLVVLRLFLSLGDKENCEKYIDKILKSEYKLDEFQQYLFFKLKAIFFYQYQNKKMSLYYIEAIDKNYILSPIEEADFNYVSGLIYLVNNQIIDAIEKLNLSAEYFSKNFHMKRAVECYISIGIAYKKANLIQKSENNYLLAMKIVNELKLNEFKGIIYHNIGSLYSLKGDSKRAIDYYRKSIENKQDNSEKLVTVLYILKELIKHKSTETEQKYWIAFGEKICDTNKLFQCEYENHFSIFKELLENRLSEKTIKKSLNFFKEKQDYEHLSYYNNIFGEYFFNKGRYKIAANHYKNAYFYLGGNKFERVGNH
;
A
#
# COMPACT_ATOMS: atom_id res chain seq x y z
N MET A 1 43.58 -23.54 -1.66
CA MET A 1 42.77 -23.25 -0.44
C MET A 1 42.99 -21.84 0.08
N LYS A 2 44.21 -21.39 0.36
CA LYS A 2 44.51 -20.02 0.85
C LYS A 2 44.01 -18.86 -0.05
N ASP A 3 44.01 -19.02 -1.37
CA ASP A 3 43.55 -17.96 -2.28
C ASP A 3 42.03 -17.85 -2.40
N LYS A 4 41.29 -18.93 -2.09
CA LYS A 4 39.82 -18.92 -2.05
C LYS A 4 39.31 -18.02 -0.91
N TRP A 5 40.03 -18.01 0.21
CA TRP A 5 39.68 -17.26 1.43
C TRP A 5 40.01 -15.77 1.38
N ARG A 6 41.05 -15.36 0.63
CA ARG A 6 41.42 -13.94 0.49
C ARG A 6 40.32 -13.09 -0.15
N PHE A 7 39.52 -13.66 -1.05
CA PHE A 7 38.36 -12.98 -1.66
C PHE A 7 37.14 -12.99 -0.72
N CYS A 8 36.94 -14.07 0.06
CA CYS A 8 35.81 -14.25 0.99
C CYS A 8 35.81 -13.31 2.19
N MET A 9 36.99 -12.91 2.66
CA MET A 9 37.12 -12.02 3.81
C MET A 9 36.50 -10.63 3.58
N LYS A 10 36.28 -10.21 2.32
CA LYS A 10 35.68 -8.91 2.02
C LYS A 10 34.20 -8.81 2.42
N ASN A 11 33.41 -9.89 2.34
CA ASN A 11 31.96 -9.84 2.58
C ASN A 11 31.53 -10.51 3.89
N ILE A 12 32.46 -11.15 4.61
CA ILE A 12 32.14 -11.89 5.84
C ILE A 12 31.62 -10.98 6.97
N GLY A 13 32.05 -9.72 6.99
CA GLY A 13 31.55 -8.72 7.93
C GLY A 13 30.04 -8.48 7.82
N HIS A 14 29.52 -8.33 6.60
CA HIS A 14 28.09 -8.14 6.36
C HIS A 14 27.30 -9.40 6.74
N PHE A 15 27.83 -10.60 6.47
CA PHE A 15 27.21 -11.84 6.92
C PHE A 15 27.13 -11.95 8.44
N ILE A 16 28.22 -11.62 9.15
CA ILE A 16 28.25 -11.56 10.62
C ILE A 16 27.20 -10.57 11.12
N LYS A 17 27.10 -9.39 10.50
CA LYS A 17 26.08 -8.37 10.81
C LYS A 17 24.66 -8.91 10.60
N GLU A 18 24.38 -9.52 9.44
CA GLU A 18 23.06 -10.08 9.12
C GLU A 18 22.66 -11.19 10.10
N GLU A 19 23.55 -12.13 10.39
CA GLU A 19 23.27 -13.22 11.32
C GLU A 19 23.10 -12.74 12.76
N ARG A 20 23.91 -11.76 13.18
CA ARG A 20 23.76 -11.12 14.49
C ARG A 20 22.39 -10.46 14.62
N ILE A 21 21.95 -9.71 13.61
CA ILE A 21 20.64 -9.06 13.59
C ILE A 21 19.52 -10.11 13.54
N ARG A 22 19.69 -11.18 12.75
CA ARG A 22 18.72 -12.29 12.67
C ARG A 22 18.49 -12.98 14.02
N GLN A 23 19.53 -13.11 14.82
CA GLN A 23 19.48 -13.69 16.16
C GLN A 23 19.13 -12.66 17.26
N ASN A 24 18.80 -11.42 16.88
CA ASN A 24 18.52 -10.31 17.81
C ASN A 24 19.66 -10.05 18.83
N LEU A 25 20.92 -10.24 18.42
CA LEU A 25 22.07 -10.07 19.29
C LEU A 25 22.62 -8.64 19.23
N LYS A 26 22.96 -8.06 20.39
CA LYS A 26 23.70 -6.80 20.47
C LYS A 26 25.15 -7.01 20.07
N GLN A 27 25.79 -6.00 19.45
CA GLN A 27 27.23 -6.05 19.14
C GLN A 27 28.07 -6.29 20.40
N SER A 28 27.69 -5.69 21.53
CA SER A 28 28.36 -5.94 22.83
C SER A 28 28.35 -7.41 23.23
N PHE A 29 27.25 -8.11 22.98
CA PHE A 29 27.15 -9.54 23.27
C PHE A 29 28.07 -10.34 22.35
N LEU A 30 28.02 -10.10 21.05
CA LEU A 30 28.82 -10.84 20.07
C LEU A 30 30.33 -10.59 20.26
N ALA A 31 30.73 -9.34 20.45
CA ALA A 31 32.12 -8.93 20.64
C ALA A 31 32.75 -9.46 21.95
N LYS A 32 31.94 -9.70 23.01
CA LYS A 32 32.43 -10.08 24.34
C LYS A 32 33.39 -11.28 24.31
N GLY A 33 34.61 -11.07 24.78
CA GLY A 33 35.65 -12.11 24.85
C GLY A 33 36.31 -12.44 23.51
N ILE A 34 36.03 -11.69 22.45
CA ILE A 34 36.61 -11.88 21.10
C ILE A 34 37.31 -10.61 20.63
N CYS A 35 36.60 -9.46 20.64
CA CYS A 35 37.15 -8.17 20.21
C CYS A 35 36.40 -6.99 20.85
N SER A 36 36.82 -5.74 20.57
CA SER A 36 36.11 -4.55 21.03
C SER A 36 34.84 -4.28 20.21
N ILE A 37 33.85 -3.61 20.80
CA ILE A 37 32.59 -3.25 20.11
C ILE A 37 32.87 -2.39 18.87
N SER A 38 33.78 -1.42 19.00
CA SER A 38 34.21 -0.56 17.89
C SER A 38 34.88 -1.38 16.78
N TYR A 39 35.71 -2.35 17.14
CA TYR A 39 36.36 -3.24 16.17
C TYR A 39 35.34 -4.13 15.45
N LEU A 40 34.39 -4.74 16.18
CA LEU A 40 33.30 -5.51 15.57
C LEU A 40 32.46 -4.65 14.62
N SER A 41 32.13 -3.41 15.01
CA SER A 41 31.37 -2.51 14.13
C SER A 41 32.12 -2.23 12.82
N LYS A 42 33.45 -2.03 12.90
CA LYS A 42 34.30 -1.81 11.72
C LYS A 42 34.38 -3.05 10.83
N ILE A 43 34.41 -4.25 11.42
CA ILE A 43 34.31 -5.50 10.66
C ILE A 43 32.96 -5.59 9.94
N GLU A 44 31.86 -5.36 10.67
CA GLU A 44 30.48 -5.46 10.16
C GLU A 44 30.16 -4.47 9.03
N ASN A 45 30.85 -3.33 8.99
CA ASN A 45 30.71 -2.30 7.96
C ASN A 45 31.79 -2.34 6.86
N HIS A 46 32.68 -3.34 6.88
CA HIS A 46 33.80 -3.48 5.95
C HIS A 46 34.90 -2.41 6.02
N ASP A 47 34.97 -1.68 7.14
CA ASP A 47 36.04 -0.71 7.39
C ASP A 47 37.39 -1.39 7.68
N ILE A 48 37.36 -2.61 8.27
CA ILE A 48 38.55 -3.37 8.65
C ILE A 48 38.37 -4.85 8.30
N GLN A 49 39.43 -5.45 7.75
CA GLN A 49 39.55 -6.89 7.57
C GLN A 49 40.13 -7.52 8.84
N ALA A 50 39.34 -8.36 9.53
CA ALA A 50 39.78 -9.06 10.73
C ALA A 50 40.59 -10.33 10.41
N SER A 51 41.35 -10.82 11.41
CA SER A 51 42.06 -12.09 11.31
C SER A 51 41.09 -13.28 11.23
N ASP A 52 41.54 -14.37 10.61
CA ASP A 52 40.80 -15.63 10.50
C ASP A 52 40.30 -16.13 11.86
N GLU A 53 41.11 -15.98 12.90
CA GLU A 53 40.79 -16.40 14.26
C GLU A 53 39.62 -15.60 14.84
N VAL A 54 39.62 -14.27 14.68
CA VAL A 54 38.52 -13.41 15.13
C VAL A 54 37.23 -13.75 14.39
N ILE A 55 37.29 -13.93 13.07
CA ILE A 55 36.12 -14.29 12.25
C ILE A 55 35.57 -15.66 12.69
N SER A 56 36.44 -16.65 12.90
CA SER A 56 36.05 -18.00 13.34
C SER A 56 35.36 -17.99 14.70
N LEU A 57 35.89 -17.21 15.65
CA LEU A 57 35.29 -17.06 16.98
C LEU A 57 33.92 -16.37 16.92
N LEU A 58 33.77 -15.33 16.09
CA LEU A 58 32.49 -14.64 15.88
C LEU A 58 31.44 -15.56 15.28
N LEU A 59 31.80 -16.33 14.24
CA LEU A 59 30.89 -17.29 13.59
C LEU A 59 30.50 -18.43 14.51
N LYS A 60 31.45 -18.99 15.27
CA LYS A 60 31.18 -20.02 16.28
C LYS A 60 30.15 -19.54 17.30
N LYS A 61 30.26 -18.28 17.74
CA LYS A 61 29.32 -17.66 18.68
C LYS A 61 27.93 -17.37 18.08
N LEU A 62 27.85 -17.25 16.75
CA LEU A 62 26.59 -17.20 15.99
C LEU A 62 26.03 -18.59 15.67
N ASN A 63 26.62 -19.67 16.21
CA ASN A 63 26.31 -21.06 15.84
C ASN A 63 26.41 -21.30 14.32
N LYS A 64 27.38 -20.65 13.68
CA LYS A 64 27.70 -20.83 12.27
C LYS A 64 29.05 -21.50 12.14
N ASP A 65 29.04 -22.61 11.41
CA ASP A 65 30.24 -23.36 11.07
C ASP A 65 30.81 -22.78 9.77
N ILE A 66 32.02 -22.22 9.84
CA ILE A 66 32.66 -21.53 8.70
C ILE A 66 32.85 -22.47 7.51
N ASP A 67 33.06 -23.76 7.77
CA ASP A 67 33.27 -24.80 6.76
C ASP A 67 31.97 -25.22 6.07
N ARG A 68 30.81 -24.88 6.64
CA ARG A 68 29.47 -25.14 6.05
C ARG A 68 28.93 -23.96 5.26
N ILE A 69 29.57 -22.80 5.32
CA ILE A 69 29.12 -21.61 4.60
C ILE A 69 29.67 -21.67 3.17
N ARG A 70 28.78 -21.84 2.19
CA ARG A 70 29.17 -21.89 0.78
C ARG A 70 29.35 -20.48 0.23
N ILE A 71 30.55 -20.17 -0.24
CA ILE A 71 30.81 -18.93 -0.99
C ILE A 71 30.36 -19.12 -2.44
N LEU A 72 29.59 -18.17 -2.95
CA LEU A 72 29.17 -18.18 -4.34
C LEU A 72 30.25 -17.62 -5.26
N SER A 73 30.39 -18.26 -6.41
CA SER A 73 31.10 -17.72 -7.57
C SER A 73 30.24 -16.67 -8.28
N HIS A 74 30.87 -15.86 -9.13
CA HIS A 74 30.17 -14.82 -9.87
C HIS A 74 29.03 -15.35 -10.76
N GLU A 75 29.24 -16.52 -11.37
CA GLU A 75 28.20 -17.16 -12.21
C GLU A 75 27.01 -17.63 -11.36
N GLU A 76 27.27 -18.21 -10.19
CA GLU A 76 26.20 -18.61 -9.27
C GLU A 76 25.43 -17.41 -8.73
N GLU A 77 26.11 -16.28 -8.47
CA GLU A 77 25.43 -15.04 -8.07
C GLU A 77 24.51 -14.51 -9.17
N LYS A 78 24.95 -14.58 -10.43
CA LYS A 78 24.15 -14.17 -11.58
C LYS A 78 22.88 -15.04 -11.72
N ILE A 79 23.02 -16.35 -11.63
CA ILE A 79 21.88 -17.29 -11.67
C ILE A 79 20.90 -16.99 -10.52
N LEU A 80 21.40 -16.81 -9.29
CA LEU A 80 20.52 -16.48 -8.16
C LEU A 80 19.85 -15.11 -8.31
N LYS A 81 20.52 -14.13 -8.94
CA LYS A 81 19.91 -12.83 -9.25
C LYS A 81 18.73 -13.01 -10.20
N GLU A 82 18.88 -13.81 -11.25
CA GLU A 82 17.81 -14.11 -12.20
C GLU A 82 16.63 -14.80 -11.50
N GLU A 83 16.88 -15.83 -10.67
CA GLU A 83 15.85 -16.48 -9.86
C GLU A 83 15.09 -15.49 -8.95
N LEU A 84 15.79 -14.52 -8.34
CA LEU A 84 15.18 -13.49 -7.51
C LEU A 84 14.27 -12.56 -8.33
N LEU A 85 14.71 -12.17 -9.52
CA LEU A 85 13.94 -11.30 -10.41
C LEU A 85 12.71 -12.02 -10.99
N GLU A 86 12.80 -13.32 -11.26
CA GLU A 86 11.62 -14.14 -11.59
C GLU A 86 10.60 -14.14 -10.46
N ILE A 87 11.04 -14.29 -9.20
CA ILE A 87 10.14 -14.20 -8.03
C ILE A 87 9.47 -12.82 -7.97
N TYR A 88 10.22 -11.75 -8.24
CA TYR A 88 9.70 -10.38 -8.29
C TYR A 88 8.63 -10.19 -9.37
N GLU A 89 8.87 -10.73 -10.57
CA GLU A 89 7.93 -10.68 -11.68
C GLU A 89 6.64 -11.45 -11.35
N VAL A 90 6.78 -12.68 -10.85
CA VAL A 90 5.65 -13.54 -10.50
C VAL A 90 4.74 -12.87 -9.44
N ILE A 91 5.31 -12.31 -8.37
CA ILE A 91 4.51 -11.64 -7.34
C ILE A 91 3.84 -10.36 -7.87
N THR A 92 4.47 -9.69 -8.83
CA THR A 92 3.91 -8.49 -9.46
C THR A 92 2.67 -8.80 -10.30
N ILE A 93 2.66 -9.95 -10.97
CA ILE A 93 1.52 -10.40 -11.78
C ILE A 93 0.41 -11.00 -10.90
N ASN A 94 0.76 -11.94 -10.02
CA ASN A 94 -0.23 -12.80 -9.36
C ASN A 94 -0.70 -12.28 -8.00
N LYS A 95 0.10 -11.43 -7.32
CA LYS A 95 -0.12 -10.90 -5.96
C LYS A 95 -0.55 -11.95 -4.94
N ASN A 96 -0.09 -13.18 -5.09
CA ASN A 96 -0.49 -14.29 -4.24
C ASN A 96 0.24 -14.23 -2.89
N GLN A 97 -0.51 -14.02 -1.81
CA GLN A 97 0.04 -13.92 -0.45
C GLN A 97 0.69 -15.22 0.05
N ILE A 98 0.14 -16.39 -0.31
CA ILE A 98 0.72 -17.70 0.06
C ILE A 98 2.08 -17.85 -0.61
N PHE A 99 2.16 -17.55 -1.91
CA PHE A 99 3.42 -17.54 -2.65
C PHE A 99 4.44 -16.60 -2.00
N ALA A 100 4.03 -15.40 -1.59
CA ALA A 100 4.92 -14.46 -0.93
C ALA A 100 5.48 -15.01 0.40
N ILE A 101 4.65 -15.59 1.26
CA ILE A 101 5.07 -16.19 2.53
C ILE A 101 6.07 -17.35 2.30
N GLU A 102 5.77 -18.23 1.34
CA GLU A 102 6.65 -19.36 0.99
C GLU A 102 8.00 -18.88 0.45
N LYS A 103 8.00 -17.89 -0.45
CA LYS A 103 9.24 -17.37 -1.05
C LYS A 103 10.08 -16.59 -0.06
N ILE A 104 9.50 -15.82 0.86
CA ILE A 104 10.26 -15.18 1.95
C ILE A 104 11.02 -16.24 2.76
N LYS A 105 10.33 -17.29 3.23
CA LYS A 105 10.97 -18.38 4.01
C LYS A 105 12.06 -19.09 3.22
N SER A 106 11.81 -19.39 1.94
CA SER A 106 12.78 -20.05 1.06
C SER A 106 14.04 -19.21 0.83
N ILE A 107 13.86 -17.91 0.53
CA ILE A 107 14.97 -16.96 0.34
C ILE A 107 15.79 -16.84 1.63
N GLU A 108 15.14 -16.61 2.78
CA GLU A 108 15.84 -16.48 4.06
C GLU A 108 16.64 -17.75 4.42
N LYS A 109 16.05 -18.94 4.19
CA LYS A 109 16.74 -20.21 4.39
C LYS A 109 17.96 -20.33 3.46
N LYS A 110 17.80 -20.07 2.16
CA LYS A 110 18.87 -20.15 1.15
C LYS A 110 20.02 -19.21 1.50
N PHE A 111 19.73 -17.96 1.83
CA PHE A 111 20.72 -16.94 2.17
C PHE A 111 21.38 -17.12 3.55
N SER A 112 20.83 -17.97 4.42
CA SER A 112 21.44 -18.28 5.73
C SER A 112 22.66 -19.21 5.65
N SER A 113 22.85 -19.90 4.53
CA SER A 113 23.92 -20.90 4.31
C SER A 113 24.90 -20.53 3.20
N ILE A 114 24.81 -19.33 2.64
CA ILE A 114 25.68 -18.83 1.57
C ILE A 114 26.32 -17.49 1.93
N LEU A 115 27.49 -17.24 1.37
CA LEU A 115 28.12 -15.91 1.32
C LEU A 115 28.03 -15.37 -0.11
N ALA A 116 27.45 -14.19 -0.24
CA ALA A 116 27.22 -13.51 -1.51
C ALA A 116 27.75 -12.06 -1.48
N GLY A 117 28.03 -11.51 -2.65
CA GLY A 117 28.37 -10.12 -2.87
C GLY A 117 27.23 -9.16 -2.50
N GLN A 118 27.62 -7.93 -2.15
CA GLN A 118 26.69 -6.87 -1.75
C GLN A 118 25.63 -6.60 -2.83
N ASN A 119 25.99 -6.69 -4.12
CA ASN A 119 25.05 -6.52 -5.23
C ASN A 119 23.87 -7.51 -5.14
N LEU A 120 24.16 -8.82 -4.99
CA LEU A 120 23.13 -9.84 -4.88
C LEU A 120 22.30 -9.68 -3.60
N ILE A 121 22.93 -9.28 -2.49
CA ILE A 121 22.25 -9.02 -1.22
C ILE A 121 21.24 -7.87 -1.35
N ILE A 122 21.56 -6.83 -2.12
CA ILE A 122 20.63 -5.72 -2.40
C ILE A 122 19.44 -6.21 -3.24
N TYR A 123 19.67 -6.98 -4.31
CA TYR A 123 18.58 -7.61 -5.06
C TYR A 123 17.70 -8.47 -4.16
N LYS A 124 18.29 -9.31 -3.30
CA LYS A 124 17.54 -10.09 -2.31
C LYS A 124 16.65 -9.20 -1.44
N ASN A 125 17.21 -8.13 -0.88
CA ASN A 125 16.46 -7.24 0.00
C ASN A 125 15.33 -6.50 -0.74
N LEU A 126 15.53 -6.08 -2.00
CA LEU A 126 14.49 -5.47 -2.84
C LEU A 126 13.35 -6.44 -3.15
N VAL A 127 13.67 -7.68 -3.49
CA VAL A 127 12.66 -8.71 -3.76
C VAL A 127 11.88 -9.06 -2.49
N VAL A 128 12.56 -9.22 -1.35
CA VAL A 128 11.88 -9.50 -0.08
C VAL A 128 11.01 -8.31 0.36
N LEU A 129 11.46 -7.06 0.14
CA LEU A 129 10.63 -5.87 0.36
C LEU A 129 9.35 -5.92 -0.49
N ARG A 130 9.45 -6.28 -1.77
CA ARG A 130 8.27 -6.46 -2.65
C ARG A 130 7.32 -7.54 -2.14
N LEU A 131 7.85 -8.66 -1.63
CA LEU A 131 7.04 -9.72 -1.04
C LEU A 131 6.30 -9.22 0.22
N PHE A 132 6.96 -8.51 1.13
CA PHE A 132 6.30 -7.94 2.32
C PHE A 132 5.24 -6.88 1.95
N LEU A 133 5.47 -6.06 0.92
CA LEU A 133 4.46 -5.12 0.42
C LEU A 133 3.20 -5.84 -0.05
N SER A 134 3.33 -7.00 -0.71
CA SER A 134 2.18 -7.82 -1.13
C SER A 134 1.38 -8.41 0.04
N LEU A 135 2.02 -8.54 1.21
CA LEU A 135 1.40 -9.00 2.45
C LEU A 135 0.82 -7.85 3.28
N GLY A 136 1.18 -6.60 2.98
CA GLY A 136 0.81 -5.44 3.80
C GLY A 136 1.50 -5.39 5.17
N ASP A 137 2.62 -6.08 5.32
CA ASP A 137 3.41 -6.12 6.55
C ASP A 137 4.29 -4.87 6.66
N LYS A 138 3.76 -3.85 7.36
CA LYS A 138 4.39 -2.53 7.47
C LYS A 138 5.75 -2.59 8.14
N GLU A 139 5.83 -3.31 9.26
CA GLU A 139 7.02 -3.36 10.11
C GLU A 139 8.20 -3.97 9.35
N ASN A 140 7.96 -5.09 8.66
CA ASN A 140 9.01 -5.69 7.84
C ASN A 140 9.35 -4.84 6.61
N CYS A 141 8.40 -4.16 5.99
CA CYS A 141 8.72 -3.20 4.91
C CYS A 141 9.68 -2.11 5.40
N GLU A 142 9.39 -1.47 6.53
CA GLU A 142 10.25 -0.44 7.13
C GLU A 142 11.65 -0.99 7.45
N LYS A 143 11.72 -2.19 8.05
CA LYS A 143 12.98 -2.87 8.35
C LYS A 143 13.85 -3.10 7.11
N TYR A 144 13.26 -3.55 5.99
CA TYR A 144 14.00 -3.81 4.76
C TYR A 144 14.38 -2.52 4.02
N ILE A 145 13.54 -1.48 4.06
CA ILE A 145 13.89 -0.14 3.56
C ILE A 145 15.11 0.40 4.32
N ASP A 146 15.08 0.35 5.65
CA ASP A 146 16.18 0.76 6.52
C ASP A 146 17.48 -0.01 6.22
N LYS A 147 17.35 -1.31 5.98
CA LYS A 147 18.48 -2.18 5.68
C LYS A 147 19.18 -1.80 4.38
N ILE A 148 18.42 -1.45 3.35
CA ILE A 148 18.98 -0.99 2.07
C ILE A 148 19.66 0.38 2.25
N LEU A 149 19.03 1.32 2.96
CA LEU A 149 19.59 2.65 3.23
C LEU A 149 20.90 2.59 4.03
N LYS A 150 20.97 1.73 5.06
CA LYS A 150 22.16 1.57 5.93
C LYS A 150 23.30 0.78 5.29
N SER A 151 23.11 0.25 4.08
CA SER A 151 24.14 -0.54 3.41
C SER A 151 25.28 0.31 2.84
N GLU A 152 25.05 1.63 2.65
CA GLU A 152 25.96 2.58 1.97
C GLU A 152 26.48 2.10 0.61
N TYR A 153 25.85 1.05 0.06
CA TYR A 153 26.19 0.49 -1.22
C TYR A 153 25.60 1.36 -2.34
N LYS A 154 26.45 1.74 -3.30
CA LYS A 154 26.00 2.45 -4.48
C LYS A 154 25.15 1.52 -5.34
N LEU A 155 23.84 1.78 -5.36
CA LEU A 155 22.87 1.03 -6.16
C LEU A 155 23.21 1.16 -7.66
N ASP A 156 23.07 0.05 -8.39
CA ASP A 156 23.02 0.11 -9.84
C ASP A 156 21.71 0.78 -10.32
N GLU A 157 21.63 1.16 -11.59
CA GLU A 157 20.49 1.90 -12.14
C GLU A 157 19.16 1.17 -11.92
N PHE A 158 19.15 -0.16 -12.12
CA PHE A 158 17.95 -0.96 -11.95
C PHE A 158 17.55 -1.11 -10.48
N GLN A 159 18.52 -1.32 -9.59
CA GLN A 159 18.30 -1.36 -8.15
C GLN A 159 17.74 -0.02 -7.63
N GLN A 160 18.26 1.11 -8.13
CA GLN A 160 17.76 2.43 -7.78
C GLN A 160 16.32 2.62 -8.24
N TYR A 161 16.02 2.27 -9.50
CA TYR A 161 14.67 2.27 -10.05
C TYR A 161 13.71 1.42 -9.19
N LEU A 162 14.06 0.16 -8.91
CA LEU A 162 13.26 -0.74 -8.09
C LEU A 162 13.05 -0.17 -6.70
N PHE A 163 14.10 0.36 -6.07
CA PHE A 163 14.01 0.90 -4.73
C PHE A 163 13.04 2.08 -4.65
N PHE A 164 13.11 3.02 -5.58
CA PHE A 164 12.19 4.16 -5.62
C PHE A 164 10.75 3.72 -5.90
N LYS A 165 10.54 2.80 -6.85
CA LYS A 165 9.21 2.24 -7.12
C LYS A 165 8.63 1.55 -5.88
N LEU A 166 9.41 0.73 -5.16
CA LEU A 166 8.95 0.05 -3.95
C LEU A 166 8.65 1.03 -2.81
N LYS A 167 9.44 2.10 -2.65
CA LYS A 167 9.13 3.17 -1.68
C LYS A 167 7.84 3.91 -2.06
N ALA A 168 7.63 4.19 -3.34
CA ALA A 168 6.40 4.80 -3.81
C ALA A 168 5.17 3.95 -3.45
N ILE A 169 5.25 2.63 -3.67
CA ILE A 169 4.21 1.66 -3.29
C ILE A 169 3.98 1.64 -1.77
N PHE A 170 5.07 1.61 -0.99
CA PHE A 170 4.99 1.66 0.48
C PHE A 170 4.23 2.90 0.96
N PHE A 171 4.63 4.09 0.51
CA PHE A 171 3.98 5.33 0.93
C PHE A 171 2.54 5.44 0.41
N TYR A 172 2.24 4.89 -0.77
CA TYR A 172 0.89 4.80 -1.30
C TYR A 172 0.00 3.93 -0.40
N GLN A 173 0.46 2.73 -0.04
CA GLN A 173 -0.27 1.77 0.79
C GLN A 173 -0.56 2.30 2.20
N TYR A 174 0.38 3.07 2.76
CA TYR A 174 0.24 3.70 4.08
C TYR A 174 -0.20 5.18 4.00
N GLN A 175 -0.93 5.54 2.94
CA GLN A 175 -1.69 6.78 2.77
C GLN A 175 -0.89 8.09 2.80
N ASN A 176 0.42 8.04 2.58
CA ASN A 176 1.25 9.23 2.40
C ASN A 176 1.39 9.59 0.91
N LYS A 177 0.35 10.26 0.39
CA LYS A 177 0.19 10.62 -1.03
C LYS A 177 1.34 11.50 -1.57
N LYS A 178 1.86 12.42 -0.73
CA LYS A 178 2.96 13.33 -1.11
C LYS A 178 4.26 12.56 -1.32
N MET A 179 4.62 11.69 -0.38
CA MET A 179 5.84 10.89 -0.50
C MET A 179 5.74 9.85 -1.61
N SER A 180 4.56 9.26 -1.83
CA SER A 180 4.40 8.32 -2.94
C SER A 180 4.61 8.99 -4.30
N LEU A 181 4.10 10.22 -4.48
CA LEU A 181 4.33 11.01 -5.70
C LEU A 181 5.80 11.37 -5.87
N TYR A 182 6.46 11.85 -4.81
CA TYR A 182 7.88 12.21 -4.82
C TYR A 182 8.75 11.08 -5.37
N TYR A 183 8.57 9.84 -4.91
CA TYR A 183 9.39 8.71 -5.38
C TYR A 183 9.09 8.28 -6.82
N ILE A 184 7.85 8.47 -7.31
CA ILE A 184 7.54 8.23 -8.73
C ILE A 184 8.21 9.27 -9.62
N GLU A 185 8.14 10.55 -9.23
CA GLU A 185 8.73 11.64 -10.01
C GLU A 185 10.27 11.66 -9.97
N ALA A 186 10.87 11.07 -8.93
CA ALA A 186 12.31 10.95 -8.78
C ALA A 186 12.95 9.81 -9.61
N ILE A 187 12.16 8.96 -10.24
CA ILE A 187 12.67 7.88 -11.10
C ILE A 187 13.16 8.46 -12.43
N ASP A 188 14.38 8.09 -12.84
CA ASP A 188 14.92 8.47 -14.15
C ASP A 188 14.09 7.83 -15.27
N LYS A 189 13.54 8.69 -16.14
CA LYS A 189 12.67 8.29 -17.25
C LYS A 189 13.44 7.74 -18.44
N ASN A 190 14.76 7.88 -18.47
CA ASN A 190 15.61 7.37 -19.55
C ASN A 190 15.99 5.90 -19.37
N TYR A 191 15.73 5.32 -18.20
CA TYR A 191 16.04 3.92 -17.94
C TYR A 191 15.11 3.00 -18.74
N ILE A 192 15.71 2.08 -19.51
CA ILE A 192 14.96 1.17 -20.38
C ILE A 192 14.47 -0.04 -19.55
N LEU A 193 13.16 -0.12 -19.36
CA LEU A 193 12.50 -1.20 -18.65
C LEU A 193 12.15 -2.35 -19.60
N SER A 194 12.03 -3.56 -19.05
CA SER A 194 11.37 -4.64 -19.78
C SER A 194 9.88 -4.29 -19.99
N PRO A 195 9.21 -4.78 -21.05
CA PRO A 195 7.83 -4.41 -21.33
C PRO A 195 6.86 -4.70 -20.17
N ILE A 196 7.06 -5.79 -19.44
CA ILE A 196 6.25 -6.13 -18.27
C ILE A 196 6.49 -5.20 -17.09
N GLU A 197 7.74 -4.82 -16.86
CA GLU A 197 8.13 -3.94 -15.77
C GLU A 197 7.64 -2.51 -16.04
N GLU A 198 7.69 -2.07 -17.30
CA GLU A 198 7.11 -0.81 -17.76
C GLU A 198 5.59 -0.79 -17.55
N ALA A 199 4.89 -1.88 -17.86
CA ALA A 199 3.45 -2.00 -17.61
C ALA A 199 3.11 -1.89 -16.11
N ASP A 200 3.86 -2.58 -15.23
CA ASP A 200 3.65 -2.43 -13.79
C ASP A 200 4.02 -1.04 -13.27
N PHE A 201 5.08 -0.41 -13.80
CA PHE A 201 5.43 0.96 -13.47
C PHE A 201 4.32 1.94 -13.86
N ASN A 202 3.77 1.81 -15.06
CA ASN A 202 2.64 2.60 -15.53
C ASN A 202 1.39 2.38 -14.65
N TYR A 203 1.10 1.14 -14.24
CA TYR A 203 0.03 0.85 -13.29
C TYR A 203 0.22 1.60 -11.96
N VAL A 204 1.39 1.44 -11.33
CA VAL A 204 1.72 2.04 -10.03
C VAL A 204 1.67 3.57 -10.11
N SER A 205 2.29 4.15 -11.14
CA SER A 205 2.26 5.60 -11.39
C SER A 205 0.84 6.10 -11.57
N GLY A 206 0.03 5.39 -12.35
CA GLY A 206 -1.37 5.71 -12.58
C GLY A 206 -2.21 5.77 -11.29
N LEU A 207 -2.02 4.80 -10.38
CA LEU A 207 -2.65 4.83 -9.06
C LEU A 207 -2.20 6.02 -8.21
N ILE A 208 -0.90 6.34 -8.23
CA ILE A 208 -0.32 7.43 -7.43
C ILE A 208 -0.78 8.79 -7.94
N TYR A 209 -0.81 8.99 -9.26
CA TYR A 209 -1.38 10.18 -9.89
C TYR A 209 -2.88 10.32 -9.55
N LEU A 210 -3.63 9.22 -9.55
CA LEU A 210 -5.06 9.23 -9.25
C LEU A 210 -5.37 9.69 -7.81
N VAL A 211 -4.58 9.25 -6.82
CA VAL A 211 -4.75 9.69 -5.42
C VAL A 211 -4.25 11.11 -5.18
N ASN A 212 -3.32 11.59 -6.01
CA ASN A 212 -2.83 12.98 -6.01
C ASN A 212 -3.65 13.93 -6.91
N ASN A 213 -4.80 13.47 -7.43
CA ASN A 213 -5.71 14.22 -8.30
C ASN A 213 -5.06 14.71 -9.63
N GLN A 214 -3.99 14.07 -10.08
CA GLN A 214 -3.42 14.23 -11.44
C GLN A 214 -4.18 13.30 -12.40
N ILE A 215 -5.42 13.67 -12.73
CA ILE A 215 -6.37 12.75 -13.38
C ILE A 215 -5.96 12.41 -14.83
N ILE A 216 -5.39 13.36 -15.57
CA ILE A 216 -4.98 13.15 -16.97
C ILE A 216 -3.82 12.15 -17.03
N ASP A 217 -2.77 12.40 -16.24
CA ASP A 217 -1.60 11.51 -16.15
C ASP A 217 -1.99 10.10 -15.68
N ALA A 218 -2.93 10.02 -14.73
CA ALA A 218 -3.46 8.74 -14.27
C ALA A 218 -4.14 7.95 -15.39
N ILE A 219 -4.99 8.61 -16.19
CA ILE A 219 -5.69 7.96 -17.31
C ILE A 219 -4.69 7.47 -18.36
N GLU A 220 -3.71 8.29 -18.75
CA GLU A 220 -2.69 7.91 -19.72
C GLU A 220 -1.92 6.66 -19.26
N LYS A 221 -1.36 6.71 -18.04
CA LYS A 221 -0.54 5.62 -17.50
C LYS A 221 -1.33 4.33 -17.30
N LEU A 222 -2.57 4.42 -16.80
CA LEU A 222 -3.40 3.23 -16.61
C LEU A 222 -3.81 2.60 -17.94
N ASN A 223 -4.05 3.38 -19.00
CA ASN A 223 -4.37 2.84 -20.32
C ASN A 223 -3.17 2.08 -20.93
N LEU A 224 -1.96 2.65 -20.84
CA LEU A 224 -0.73 1.97 -21.31
C LEU A 224 -0.55 0.61 -20.59
N SER A 225 -0.75 0.59 -19.27
CA SER A 225 -0.71 -0.63 -18.48
C SER A 225 -1.81 -1.63 -18.88
N ALA A 226 -3.05 -1.16 -19.06
CA ALA A 226 -4.18 -2.01 -19.46
C ALA A 226 -3.95 -2.67 -20.83
N GLU A 227 -3.42 -1.92 -21.79
CA GLU A 227 -3.10 -2.42 -23.13
C GLU A 227 -2.09 -3.56 -23.06
N TYR A 228 -0.99 -3.39 -22.31
CA TYR A 228 0.00 -4.45 -22.15
C TYR A 228 -0.60 -5.70 -21.48
N PHE A 229 -1.26 -5.55 -20.32
CA PHE A 229 -1.76 -6.69 -19.57
C PHE A 229 -2.90 -7.43 -20.29
N SER A 230 -3.72 -6.73 -21.08
CA SER A 230 -4.77 -7.36 -21.89
C SER A 230 -4.17 -8.12 -23.08
N LYS A 231 -3.23 -7.54 -23.83
CA LYS A 231 -2.56 -8.20 -24.96
C LYS A 231 -1.77 -9.44 -24.54
N ASN A 232 -1.18 -9.42 -23.34
CA ASN A 232 -0.37 -10.51 -22.80
C ASN A 232 -1.16 -11.46 -21.87
N PHE A 233 -2.50 -11.41 -21.89
CA PHE A 233 -3.37 -12.32 -21.13
C PHE A 233 -3.19 -12.32 -19.60
N HIS A 234 -2.62 -11.25 -19.03
CA HIS A 234 -2.56 -11.03 -17.59
C HIS A 234 -3.88 -10.43 -17.08
N MET A 235 -4.97 -11.19 -17.20
CA MET A 235 -6.34 -10.68 -17.07
C MET A 235 -6.67 -10.10 -15.69
N LYS A 236 -6.10 -10.64 -14.60
CA LYS A 236 -6.26 -10.05 -13.25
C LYS A 236 -5.74 -8.62 -13.22
N ARG A 237 -4.56 -8.38 -13.81
CA ARG A 237 -3.93 -7.06 -13.89
C ARG A 237 -4.71 -6.13 -14.82
N ALA A 238 -5.23 -6.64 -15.94
CA ALA A 238 -6.08 -5.87 -16.84
C ALA A 238 -7.36 -5.39 -16.12
N VAL A 239 -8.03 -6.26 -15.34
CA VAL A 239 -9.21 -5.90 -14.54
C VAL A 239 -8.90 -4.79 -13.54
N GLU A 240 -7.78 -4.88 -12.82
CA GLU A 240 -7.34 -3.82 -11.91
C GLU A 240 -7.14 -2.47 -12.62
N CYS A 241 -6.57 -2.50 -13.83
CA CYS A 241 -6.41 -1.30 -14.66
C CYS A 241 -7.77 -0.72 -15.05
N TYR A 242 -8.70 -1.53 -15.57
CA TYR A 242 -10.03 -1.05 -15.97
C TYR A 242 -10.83 -0.48 -14.81
N ILE A 243 -10.76 -1.07 -13.61
CA ILE A 243 -11.36 -0.50 -12.40
C ILE A 243 -10.76 0.88 -12.11
N SER A 244 -9.44 1.00 -12.16
CA SER A 244 -8.73 2.24 -11.86
C SER A 244 -8.99 3.33 -12.90
N ILE A 245 -9.04 2.98 -14.19
CA ILE A 245 -9.44 3.87 -15.29
C ILE A 245 -10.88 4.34 -15.10
N GLY A 246 -11.78 3.42 -14.71
CA GLY A 246 -13.17 3.76 -14.38
C GLY A 246 -13.26 4.80 -13.26
N ILE A 247 -12.43 4.67 -12.22
CA ILE A 247 -12.38 5.65 -11.12
C ILE A 247 -11.83 6.99 -11.61
N ALA A 248 -10.79 6.98 -12.44
CA ALA A 248 -10.21 8.19 -13.02
C ALA A 248 -11.21 8.95 -13.89
N TYR A 249 -11.93 8.26 -14.79
CA TYR A 249 -12.99 8.87 -15.58
C TYR A 249 -14.15 9.38 -14.73
N LYS A 250 -14.52 8.68 -13.65
CA LYS A 250 -15.53 9.16 -12.69
C LYS A 250 -15.09 10.47 -12.06
N LYS A 251 -13.85 10.57 -11.60
CA LYS A 251 -13.28 11.82 -11.05
C LYS A 251 -13.22 12.96 -12.08
N ALA A 252 -13.01 12.64 -13.36
CA ALA A 252 -13.08 13.58 -14.47
C ALA A 252 -14.53 13.96 -14.89
N ASN A 253 -15.55 13.47 -14.19
CA ASN A 253 -16.97 13.62 -14.54
C ASN A 253 -17.34 13.05 -15.93
N LEU A 254 -16.55 12.10 -16.45
CA LEU A 254 -16.77 11.40 -17.72
C LEU A 254 -17.53 10.10 -17.48
N ILE A 255 -18.80 10.25 -17.07
CA ILE A 255 -19.65 9.18 -16.54
C ILE A 255 -19.77 7.97 -17.49
N GLN A 256 -20.01 8.19 -18.78
CA GLN A 256 -20.17 7.09 -19.74
C GLN A 256 -18.87 6.29 -19.92
N LYS A 257 -17.71 6.95 -19.97
CA LYS A 257 -16.42 6.28 -20.09
C LYS A 257 -16.11 5.46 -18.84
N SER A 258 -16.47 5.97 -17.67
CA SER A 258 -16.36 5.24 -16.39
C SER A 258 -17.22 3.97 -16.39
N GLU A 259 -18.49 4.08 -16.79
CA GLU A 259 -19.42 2.94 -16.88
C GLU A 259 -18.90 1.85 -17.81
N ASN A 260 -18.46 2.22 -19.02
CA ASN A 260 -17.94 1.27 -19.99
C ASN A 260 -16.74 0.47 -19.45
N ASN A 261 -15.84 1.12 -18.70
CA ASN A 261 -14.70 0.44 -18.07
C ASN A 261 -15.12 -0.55 -16.98
N TYR A 262 -16.08 -0.17 -16.12
CA TYR A 262 -16.59 -1.09 -15.10
C TYR A 262 -17.35 -2.28 -15.71
N LEU A 263 -18.12 -2.05 -16.77
CA LEU A 263 -18.82 -3.13 -17.49
C LEU A 263 -17.84 -4.07 -18.18
N LEU A 264 -16.77 -3.55 -18.78
CA LEU A 264 -15.70 -4.37 -19.37
C LEU A 264 -15.00 -5.20 -18.29
N ALA A 265 -14.61 -4.59 -17.16
CA ALA A 265 -14.03 -5.30 -16.03
C ALA A 265 -14.97 -6.41 -15.51
N MET A 266 -16.27 -6.12 -15.37
CA MET A 266 -17.27 -7.09 -14.93
C MET A 266 -17.43 -8.26 -15.90
N LYS A 267 -17.39 -8.00 -17.21
CA LYS A 267 -17.45 -9.03 -18.24
C LYS A 267 -16.29 -10.02 -18.09
N ILE A 268 -15.06 -9.51 -18.01
CA ILE A 268 -13.85 -10.34 -17.83
C ILE A 268 -13.94 -11.15 -16.53
N VAL A 269 -14.35 -10.51 -15.43
CA VAL A 269 -14.50 -11.14 -14.12
C VAL A 269 -15.50 -12.29 -14.13
N ASN A 270 -16.63 -12.14 -14.85
CA ASN A 270 -17.63 -13.19 -14.97
C ASN A 270 -17.16 -14.35 -15.84
N GLU A 271 -16.57 -14.06 -17.00
CA GLU A 271 -16.07 -15.07 -17.95
C GLU A 271 -14.95 -15.92 -17.34
N LEU A 272 -14.03 -15.29 -16.61
CA LEU A 272 -12.86 -15.94 -16.02
C LEU A 272 -13.06 -16.35 -14.55
N LYS A 273 -14.27 -16.16 -14.00
CA LYS A 273 -14.64 -16.50 -12.61
C LYS A 273 -13.73 -15.85 -11.56
N LEU A 274 -13.27 -14.62 -11.81
CA LEU A 274 -12.41 -13.82 -10.91
C LEU A 274 -13.23 -13.11 -9.83
N ASN A 275 -13.96 -13.90 -9.03
CA ASN A 275 -14.99 -13.40 -8.12
C ASN A 275 -14.45 -12.39 -7.09
N GLU A 276 -13.16 -12.39 -6.78
CA GLU A 276 -12.51 -11.44 -5.87
C GLU A 276 -12.72 -9.97 -6.27
N PHE A 277 -12.93 -9.67 -7.56
CA PHE A 277 -13.13 -8.30 -8.04
C PHE A 277 -14.60 -7.84 -8.07
N LYS A 278 -15.56 -8.75 -7.93
CA LYS A 278 -16.99 -8.40 -8.06
C LYS A 278 -17.42 -7.36 -7.04
N GLY A 279 -16.98 -7.53 -5.79
CA GLY A 279 -17.30 -6.63 -4.69
C GLY A 279 -16.87 -5.18 -4.98
N ILE A 280 -15.65 -4.97 -5.47
CA ILE A 280 -15.12 -3.64 -5.76
C ILE A 280 -15.74 -3.02 -7.03
N ILE A 281 -16.03 -3.82 -8.07
CA ILE A 281 -16.68 -3.31 -9.29
C ILE A 281 -18.12 -2.88 -8.97
N TYR A 282 -18.90 -3.69 -8.26
CA TYR A 282 -20.26 -3.32 -7.86
C TYR A 282 -20.30 -2.06 -6.99
N HIS A 283 -19.34 -1.89 -6.07
CA HIS A 283 -19.23 -0.67 -5.27
C HIS A 283 -19.05 0.56 -6.19
N ASN A 284 -18.14 0.47 -7.16
CA ASN A 284 -17.85 1.58 -8.05
C ASN A 284 -19.00 1.90 -9.01
N ILE A 285 -19.73 0.89 -9.48
CA ILE A 285 -20.97 1.09 -10.25
C ILE A 285 -22.04 1.78 -9.38
N GLY A 286 -22.22 1.34 -8.13
CA GLY A 286 -23.14 2.01 -7.19
C GLY A 286 -22.78 3.48 -6.97
N SER A 287 -21.49 3.79 -6.82
CA SER A 287 -20.98 5.16 -6.73
C SER A 287 -21.24 5.98 -8.00
N LEU A 288 -21.19 5.35 -9.18
CA LEU A 288 -21.53 6.01 -10.43
C LEU A 288 -23.03 6.36 -10.51
N TYR A 289 -23.92 5.46 -10.07
CA TYR A 289 -25.36 5.73 -10.02
C TYR A 289 -25.73 6.80 -8.97
N SER A 290 -25.03 6.81 -7.83
CA SER A 290 -25.14 7.88 -6.82
C SER A 290 -24.83 9.26 -7.42
N LEU A 291 -23.76 9.36 -8.22
CA LEU A 291 -23.39 10.58 -8.94
C LEU A 291 -24.43 10.98 -10.00
N LYS A 292 -25.07 10.01 -10.65
CA LYS A 292 -26.20 10.24 -11.58
C LYS A 292 -27.49 10.68 -10.86
N GLY A 293 -27.52 10.66 -9.52
CA GLY A 293 -28.70 10.99 -8.71
C GLY A 293 -29.68 9.81 -8.52
N ASP A 294 -29.34 8.61 -8.98
CA ASP A 294 -30.19 7.42 -8.85
C ASP A 294 -29.83 6.62 -7.60
N SER A 295 -30.35 7.07 -6.46
CA SER A 295 -30.07 6.46 -5.15
C SER A 295 -30.58 5.02 -5.07
N LYS A 296 -31.68 4.67 -5.74
CA LYS A 296 -32.24 3.31 -5.71
C LYS A 296 -31.28 2.32 -6.36
N ARG A 297 -30.84 2.58 -7.59
CA ARG A 297 -29.85 1.73 -8.27
C ARG A 297 -28.51 1.73 -7.55
N ALA A 298 -28.08 2.87 -6.99
CA ALA A 298 -26.87 2.93 -6.19
C ALA A 298 -26.89 1.94 -5.02
N ILE A 299 -27.97 1.95 -4.22
CA ILE A 299 -28.16 1.04 -3.09
C ILE A 299 -28.19 -0.42 -3.54
N ASP A 300 -28.88 -0.74 -4.63
CA ASP A 300 -28.92 -2.12 -5.16
C ASP A 300 -27.53 -2.64 -5.54
N TYR A 301 -26.72 -1.82 -6.21
CA TYR A 301 -25.35 -2.17 -6.53
C TYR A 301 -24.44 -2.26 -5.29
N TYR A 302 -24.64 -1.39 -4.31
CA TYR A 302 -23.92 -1.50 -3.04
C TYR A 302 -24.27 -2.78 -2.27
N ARG A 303 -25.53 -3.22 -2.28
CA ARG A 303 -25.93 -4.52 -1.69
C ARG A 303 -25.22 -5.68 -2.38
N LYS A 304 -25.22 -5.71 -3.72
CA LYS A 304 -24.45 -6.69 -4.50
C LYS A 304 -22.95 -6.65 -4.18
N SER A 305 -22.39 -5.47 -3.94
CA SER A 305 -21.00 -5.32 -3.50
C SER A 305 -20.75 -6.01 -2.16
N ILE A 306 -21.64 -5.84 -1.18
CA ILE A 306 -21.52 -6.46 0.14
C ILE A 306 -21.63 -7.98 0.07
N GLU A 307 -22.55 -8.51 -0.74
CA GLU A 307 -22.72 -9.95 -0.96
C GLU A 307 -21.48 -10.63 -1.56
N ASN A 308 -20.69 -9.88 -2.34
CA ASN A 308 -19.49 -10.38 -3.01
C ASN A 308 -18.18 -10.08 -2.26
N LYS A 309 -18.24 -9.39 -1.11
CA LYS A 309 -17.07 -9.13 -0.26
C LYS A 309 -16.96 -10.20 0.82
N GLN A 310 -15.80 -10.86 0.89
CA GLN A 310 -15.55 -11.89 1.89
C GLN A 310 -15.14 -11.26 3.23
N ASP A 311 -14.20 -10.30 3.20
CA ASP A 311 -13.77 -9.60 4.40
C ASP A 311 -14.83 -8.57 4.84
N ASN A 312 -15.17 -8.61 6.13
CA ASN A 312 -16.09 -7.65 6.74
C ASN A 312 -15.50 -6.24 6.77
N SER A 313 -14.18 -6.09 6.89
CA SER A 313 -13.52 -4.78 6.88
C SER A 313 -13.80 -4.02 5.57
N GLU A 314 -13.77 -4.73 4.44
CA GLU A 314 -14.04 -4.16 3.12
C GLU A 314 -15.50 -3.71 2.95
N LYS A 315 -16.44 -4.25 3.74
CA LYS A 315 -17.87 -3.91 3.66
C LYS A 315 -18.17 -2.54 4.25
N LEU A 316 -17.38 -2.07 5.23
CA LEU A 316 -17.61 -0.82 5.97
C LEU A 316 -17.73 0.40 5.05
N VAL A 317 -16.83 0.54 4.06
CA VAL A 317 -16.91 1.60 3.05
C VAL A 317 -18.25 1.51 2.30
N THR A 318 -18.66 0.33 1.87
CA THR A 318 -19.93 0.18 1.13
C THR A 318 -21.13 0.50 2.01
N VAL A 319 -21.13 0.08 3.29
CA VAL A 319 -22.20 0.42 4.26
C VAL A 319 -22.31 1.93 4.45
N LEU A 320 -21.17 2.62 4.61
CA LEU A 320 -21.13 4.07 4.70
C LEU A 320 -21.81 4.72 3.49
N TYR A 321 -21.51 4.26 2.27
CA TYR A 321 -22.12 4.81 1.05
C TYR A 321 -23.62 4.48 0.93
N ILE A 322 -24.08 3.31 1.40
CA ILE A 322 -25.51 3.02 1.51
C ILE A 322 -26.18 4.03 2.45
N LEU A 323 -25.62 4.27 3.64
CA LEU A 323 -26.18 5.24 4.60
C LEU A 323 -26.24 6.66 4.03
N LYS A 324 -25.21 7.09 3.28
CA LYS A 324 -25.22 8.38 2.56
C LYS A 324 -26.42 8.47 1.59
N GLU A 325 -26.69 7.43 0.82
CA GLU A 325 -27.84 7.39 -0.11
C GLU A 325 -29.20 7.32 0.58
N LEU A 326 -29.31 6.57 1.68
CA LEU A 326 -30.56 6.44 2.43
C LEU A 326 -31.04 7.78 3.02
N ILE A 327 -30.09 8.61 3.49
CA ILE A 327 -30.39 9.96 3.99
C ILE A 327 -30.82 10.87 2.85
N LYS A 328 -30.14 10.80 1.70
CA LYS A 328 -30.46 11.60 0.51
C LYS A 328 -31.87 11.32 -0.01
N HIS A 329 -32.29 10.06 -0.04
CA HIS A 329 -33.60 9.64 -0.56
C HIS A 329 -34.70 9.59 0.53
N LYS A 330 -34.43 9.99 1.78
CA LYS A 330 -35.39 9.90 2.91
C LYS A 330 -36.04 8.51 3.00
N SER A 331 -35.22 7.46 3.03
CA SER A 331 -35.67 6.07 3.16
C SER A 331 -36.38 5.81 4.50
N THR A 332 -36.93 4.61 4.69
CA THR A 332 -37.55 4.23 5.96
C THR A 332 -36.52 4.22 7.11
N GLU A 333 -36.97 4.62 8.29
CA GLU A 333 -36.15 4.60 9.51
C GLU A 333 -35.65 3.17 9.81
N THR A 334 -36.48 2.16 9.56
CA THR A 334 -36.12 0.74 9.74
C THR A 334 -34.88 0.35 8.93
N GLU A 335 -34.80 0.77 7.67
CA GLU A 335 -33.66 0.44 6.82
C GLU A 335 -32.38 1.14 7.28
N GLN A 336 -32.47 2.40 7.71
CA GLN A 336 -31.33 3.13 8.26
C GLN A 336 -30.81 2.48 9.54
N LYS A 337 -31.70 2.10 10.47
CA LYS A 337 -31.33 1.36 11.69
C LYS A 337 -30.61 0.06 11.38
N TYR A 338 -31.10 -0.71 10.39
CA TYR A 338 -30.48 -1.96 9.98
C TYR A 338 -29.02 -1.75 9.54
N TRP A 339 -28.76 -0.80 8.64
CA TRP A 339 -27.41 -0.58 8.11
C TRP A 339 -26.45 0.02 9.14
N ILE A 340 -26.94 0.87 10.04
CA ILE A 340 -26.15 1.36 11.19
C ILE A 340 -25.74 0.18 12.07
N ALA A 341 -26.70 -0.65 12.51
CA ALA A 341 -26.43 -1.80 13.38
C ALA A 341 -25.52 -2.84 12.70
N PHE A 342 -25.69 -3.06 11.39
CA PHE A 342 -24.82 -3.93 10.60
C PHE A 342 -23.37 -3.41 10.58
N GLY A 343 -23.16 -2.11 10.39
CA GLY A 343 -21.85 -1.46 10.44
C GLY A 343 -21.21 -1.52 11.83
N GLU A 344 -21.96 -1.17 12.88
CA GLU A 344 -21.51 -1.23 14.28
C GLU A 344 -21.03 -2.64 14.65
N LYS A 345 -21.81 -3.67 14.28
CA LYS A 345 -21.43 -5.08 14.53
C LYS A 345 -20.10 -5.46 13.87
N ILE A 346 -19.82 -4.94 12.67
CA ILE A 346 -18.52 -5.20 12.01
C ILE A 346 -17.39 -4.53 12.80
N CYS A 347 -17.56 -3.27 13.23
CA CYS A 347 -16.56 -2.55 14.04
C CYS A 347 -16.23 -3.28 15.35
N ASP A 348 -17.24 -3.80 16.05
CA ASP A 348 -17.06 -4.52 17.32
C ASP A 348 -16.16 -5.76 17.19
N THR A 349 -16.22 -6.41 16.02
CA THR A 349 -15.42 -7.61 15.74
C THR A 349 -14.00 -7.31 15.25
N ASN A 350 -13.68 -6.06 14.88
CA ASN A 350 -12.40 -5.71 14.26
C ASN A 350 -11.78 -4.42 14.83
N LYS A 351 -10.87 -4.59 15.81
CA LYS A 351 -10.22 -3.49 16.55
C LYS A 351 -9.42 -2.51 15.68
N LEU A 352 -8.96 -2.91 14.49
CA LEU A 352 -8.11 -2.07 13.62
C LEU A 352 -8.85 -0.90 12.95
N PHE A 353 -10.16 -1.03 12.70
CA PHE A 353 -10.97 -0.01 11.99
C PHE A 353 -11.97 0.69 12.90
N GLN A 354 -11.94 0.33 14.19
CA GLN A 354 -12.94 0.67 15.18
C GLN A 354 -13.16 2.19 15.27
N CYS A 355 -12.10 3.01 15.34
CA CYS A 355 -12.26 4.44 15.60
C CYS A 355 -12.81 5.29 14.43
N GLU A 356 -12.55 4.93 13.16
CA GLU A 356 -13.00 5.75 12.02
C GLU A 356 -14.49 5.59 11.76
N TYR A 357 -14.94 4.35 11.58
CA TYR A 357 -16.32 4.03 11.26
C TYR A 357 -17.28 4.23 12.43
N GLU A 358 -16.80 4.12 13.68
CA GLU A 358 -17.58 4.54 14.85
C GLU A 358 -18.01 6.02 14.78
N ASN A 359 -17.13 6.91 14.30
CA ASN A 359 -17.50 8.32 14.15
C ASN A 359 -18.59 8.48 13.09
N HIS A 360 -18.46 7.80 11.94
CA HIS A 360 -19.48 7.82 10.89
C HIS A 360 -20.84 7.32 11.39
N PHE A 361 -20.89 6.15 12.03
CA PHE A 361 -22.14 5.53 12.49
C PHE A 361 -22.78 6.27 13.67
N SER A 362 -21.98 6.82 14.59
CA SER A 362 -22.47 7.69 15.66
C SER A 362 -23.18 8.92 15.11
N ILE A 363 -22.65 9.55 14.06
CA ILE A 363 -23.31 10.68 13.40
C ILE A 363 -24.65 10.23 12.81
N PHE A 364 -24.67 9.14 12.04
CA PHE A 364 -25.91 8.69 11.39
C PHE A 364 -26.99 8.27 12.38
N LYS A 365 -26.61 7.65 13.49
CA LYS A 365 -27.52 7.26 14.58
C LYS A 365 -28.18 8.48 15.21
N GLU A 366 -27.40 9.50 15.57
CA GLU A 366 -27.97 10.71 16.19
C GLU A 366 -28.77 11.57 15.20
N LEU A 367 -28.40 11.57 13.91
CA LEU A 367 -29.20 12.20 12.86
C LEU A 367 -30.56 11.54 12.71
N LEU A 368 -30.59 10.20 12.68
CA LEU A 368 -31.83 9.42 12.58
C LEU A 368 -32.78 9.68 13.75
N GLU A 369 -32.22 9.74 14.96
CA GLU A 369 -32.97 10.00 16.20
C GLU A 369 -33.26 11.50 16.42
N ASN A 370 -32.88 12.35 15.45
CA ASN A 370 -33.05 13.80 15.47
C ASN A 370 -32.48 14.48 16.73
N ARG A 371 -31.40 13.92 17.30
CA ARG A 371 -30.78 14.34 18.57
C ARG A 371 -29.28 14.63 18.48
N LEU A 372 -28.83 15.08 17.30
CA LEU A 372 -27.42 15.36 17.02
C LEU A 372 -26.82 16.31 18.06
N SER A 373 -25.84 15.82 18.80
CA SER A 373 -25.21 16.50 19.93
C SER A 373 -23.96 17.29 19.51
N GLU A 374 -23.70 18.41 20.18
CA GLU A 374 -22.48 19.19 19.97
C GLU A 374 -21.22 18.37 20.26
N LYS A 375 -21.30 17.43 21.22
CA LYS A 375 -20.22 16.51 21.56
C LYS A 375 -19.84 15.63 20.36
N THR A 376 -20.82 15.04 19.68
CA THR A 376 -20.60 14.16 18.52
C THR A 376 -20.11 14.95 17.31
N ILE A 377 -20.66 16.14 17.06
CA ILE A 377 -20.17 17.05 16.01
C ILE A 377 -18.69 17.40 16.26
N LYS A 378 -18.34 17.84 17.47
CA LYS A 378 -16.96 18.24 17.79
C LYS A 378 -15.99 17.06 17.71
N LYS A 379 -16.36 15.90 18.27
CA LYS A 379 -15.55 14.67 18.23
C LYS A 379 -15.25 14.25 16.80
N SER A 380 -16.28 14.17 15.95
CA SER A 380 -16.14 13.71 14.56
C SER A 380 -15.34 14.69 13.70
N LEU A 381 -15.62 16.00 13.78
CA LEU A 381 -14.86 16.99 13.01
C LEU A 381 -13.38 17.05 13.42
N ASN A 382 -13.07 16.93 14.71
CA ASN A 382 -11.68 16.87 15.16
C ASN A 382 -10.96 15.63 14.60
N PHE A 383 -11.62 14.47 14.66
CA PHE A 383 -11.06 13.23 14.13
C PHE A 383 -10.72 13.34 12.63
N PHE A 384 -11.65 13.79 11.78
CA PHE A 384 -11.38 13.93 10.35
C PHE A 384 -10.34 15.01 10.04
N LYS A 385 -10.25 16.06 10.87
CA LYS A 385 -9.21 17.09 10.75
C LYS A 385 -7.82 16.56 11.07
N GLU A 386 -7.66 15.79 12.14
CA GLU A 386 -6.39 15.15 12.50
C GLU A 386 -5.91 14.17 11.42
N LYS A 387 -6.86 13.47 10.78
CA LYS A 387 -6.61 12.56 9.65
C LYS A 387 -6.38 13.26 8.31
N GLN A 388 -6.57 14.59 8.23
CA GLN A 388 -6.55 15.35 6.99
C GLN A 388 -7.56 14.82 5.95
N ASP A 389 -8.70 14.30 6.41
CA ASP A 389 -9.80 13.83 5.57
C ASP A 389 -10.76 14.98 5.25
N TYR A 390 -10.32 15.84 4.33
CA TYR A 390 -11.08 17.01 3.93
C TYR A 390 -12.38 16.68 3.20
N GLU A 391 -12.48 15.51 2.57
CA GLU A 391 -13.69 15.06 1.88
C GLU A 391 -14.81 14.79 2.89
N HIS A 392 -14.53 14.02 3.95
CA HIS A 392 -15.50 13.79 5.02
C HIS A 392 -15.77 15.04 5.85
N LEU A 393 -14.77 15.91 6.07
CA LEU A 393 -15.01 17.21 6.70
C LEU A 393 -16.01 18.06 5.91
N SER A 394 -15.84 18.13 4.59
CA SER A 394 -16.76 18.85 3.71
C SER A 394 -18.17 18.22 3.77
N TYR A 395 -18.25 16.89 3.61
CA TYR A 395 -19.50 16.14 3.63
C TYR A 395 -20.29 16.37 4.92
N TYR A 396 -19.66 16.17 6.08
CA TYR A 396 -20.37 16.26 7.37
C TYR A 396 -20.73 17.69 7.75
N ASN A 397 -19.88 18.67 7.43
CA ASN A 397 -20.28 20.07 7.62
C ASN A 397 -21.52 20.41 6.79
N ASN A 398 -21.66 19.88 5.57
CA ASN A 398 -22.87 20.11 4.79
C ASN A 398 -24.11 19.48 5.46
N ILE A 399 -23.99 18.25 5.96
CA ILE A 399 -25.07 17.55 6.68
C ILE A 399 -25.46 18.27 7.98
N PHE A 400 -24.49 18.75 8.76
CA PHE A 400 -24.76 19.49 9.99
C PHE A 400 -25.39 20.86 9.69
N GLY A 401 -24.98 21.51 8.61
CA GLY A 401 -25.61 22.72 8.10
C GLY A 401 -27.10 22.50 7.86
N GLU A 402 -27.44 21.46 7.09
CA GLU A 402 -28.81 21.08 6.76
C GLU A 402 -29.63 20.73 8.01
N TYR A 403 -29.04 19.97 8.95
CA TYR A 403 -29.69 19.63 10.21
C TYR A 403 -30.08 20.88 11.02
N PHE A 404 -29.14 21.82 11.21
CA PHE A 404 -29.41 23.04 11.97
C PHE A 404 -30.31 24.02 11.23
N PHE A 405 -30.24 24.06 9.90
CA PHE A 405 -31.14 24.85 9.07
C PHE A 405 -32.59 24.42 9.29
N ASN A 406 -32.86 23.11 9.23
CA ASN A 406 -34.19 22.53 9.46
C ASN A 406 -34.71 22.73 10.91
N LYS A 407 -33.82 23.04 11.86
CA LYS A 407 -34.17 23.42 13.25
C LYS A 407 -34.30 24.93 13.46
N GLY A 408 -34.17 25.75 12.42
CA GLY A 408 -34.23 27.21 12.49
C GLY A 408 -32.97 27.87 13.08
N ARG A 409 -31.87 27.13 13.28
CA ARG A 409 -30.61 27.65 13.85
C ARG A 409 -29.69 28.17 12.74
N TYR A 410 -30.14 29.20 12.01
CA TYR A 410 -29.52 29.65 10.76
C TYR A 410 -28.06 30.11 10.89
N LYS A 411 -27.68 30.77 12.00
CA LYS A 411 -26.28 31.20 12.22
C LYS A 411 -25.31 30.01 12.32
N ILE A 412 -25.73 28.96 13.02
CA ILE A 412 -24.94 27.73 13.18
C ILE A 412 -24.88 26.99 11.84
N ALA A 413 -26.02 26.88 11.14
CA ALA A 413 -26.10 26.28 9.82
C ALA A 413 -25.16 26.96 8.82
N ALA A 414 -25.19 28.30 8.75
CA ALA A 414 -24.34 29.09 7.86
C ALA A 414 -22.84 28.87 8.15
N ASN A 415 -22.44 28.74 9.42
CA ASN A 415 -21.06 28.44 9.77
C ASN A 415 -20.62 27.05 9.27
N HIS A 416 -21.49 26.05 9.40
CA HIS A 416 -21.24 24.72 8.86
C HIS A 416 -21.17 24.72 7.33
N TYR A 417 -22.09 25.37 6.62
CA TYR A 417 -22.02 25.49 5.16
C TYR A 417 -20.75 26.20 4.68
N LYS A 418 -20.32 27.27 5.37
CA LYS A 418 -19.05 27.95 5.11
C LYS A 418 -17.86 26.99 5.25
N ASN A 419 -17.84 26.19 6.33
CA ASN A 419 -16.79 25.20 6.54
C ASN A 419 -16.82 24.08 5.49
N ALA A 420 -18.01 23.63 5.09
CA ALA A 420 -18.16 22.65 4.02
C ALA A 420 -17.51 23.16 2.72
N TYR A 421 -17.81 24.40 2.32
CA TYR A 421 -17.19 25.04 1.15
C TYR A 421 -15.67 25.21 1.30
N PHE A 422 -15.20 25.63 2.47
CA PHE A 422 -13.77 25.78 2.75
C PHE A 422 -13.01 24.47 2.53
N TYR A 423 -13.51 23.34 3.07
CA TYR A 423 -12.86 22.04 2.90
C TYR A 423 -13.04 21.45 1.50
N LEU A 424 -14.11 21.80 0.78
CA LEU A 424 -14.28 21.45 -0.64
C LEU A 424 -13.24 22.16 -1.53
N GLY A 425 -12.97 23.44 -1.24
CA GLY A 425 -12.04 24.30 -1.98
C GLY A 425 -10.57 24.23 -1.51
N GLY A 426 -10.29 23.68 -0.33
CA GLY A 426 -8.95 23.61 0.29
C GLY A 426 -7.89 22.89 -0.55
N ASN A 427 -8.30 22.03 -1.50
CA ASN A 427 -7.39 21.45 -2.49
C ASN A 427 -6.82 22.48 -3.50
N LYS A 428 -7.38 23.69 -3.59
CA LYS A 428 -6.91 24.76 -4.48
C LYS A 428 -6.16 25.89 -3.77
N PHE A 429 -6.50 26.21 -2.53
CA PHE A 429 -5.99 27.44 -1.89
C PHE A 429 -4.71 27.26 -1.05
N GLU A 430 -4.40 26.07 -0.54
CA GLU A 430 -3.10 25.83 0.13
C GLU A 430 -1.90 25.74 -0.83
N ARG A 431 -2.13 25.75 -2.15
CA ARG A 431 -1.06 25.80 -3.16
C ARG A 431 -0.54 27.22 -3.46
N VAL A 432 -1.14 28.27 -2.90
CA VAL A 432 -0.77 29.68 -3.20
C VAL A 432 -0.13 30.37 -1.98
N GLY A 433 0.07 29.66 -0.88
CA GLY A 433 0.39 30.27 0.42
C GLY A 433 1.79 30.06 0.99
N ASN A 434 2.76 29.56 0.23
CA ASN A 434 4.17 29.52 0.65
C ASN A 434 5.07 30.01 -0.49
N HIS A 435 5.22 31.34 -0.55
CA HIS A 435 6.41 31.98 -1.10
C HIS A 435 7.44 32.14 0.00
#